data_AF-A0A4Q2ZFG8-F1
#
_entry.id   AF-A0A4Q2ZFG8-F1
#
_cell.length_a   1.000
_cell.length_b   1.000
_cell.length_c   1.000
_cell.angle_alpha   90.00
_cell.angle_beta   90.00
_cell.angle_gamma   90.00
#
_symmetry.space_group_name_H-M   'P 1'
#
loop_
_entity.id
_entity.type
_entity.pdbx_description
1 polymer ?
#
loop_
_entity_poly.entity_id
_entity_poly.type
_entity_poly.pdbx_seq_one_letter_code
_entity_poly.pdbx_strand_id
1 'polypeptide(L)'
;MKTQSLCPLIGRAGVLATAVAVGLLSVSSSSAATYTWARGVAAPAGSTAFSWNNSTLNGDATNGNNWNATPTAFPNAVGDIAIVANAAGGNNQIINLDQNITIGAIGNIGSTNGTGTKTIGAGGAFTLTFDNGASDASIAKLATTNTNASIISAPIAIAGNGNLSLANGSTNTLTLSGGITSALSSGTQTLTSSAGSNIVSGAIGNGSAGGTMAVQVTGGTLTLNAGNTYTGATNITAGTLVLGGTAGALSANSAITSNGTFTVNRTNAVVQGTDFSSAGISGSGGLNATGTGLTLTLNANNGYTGTTTIGAGGNDSVVRASVSGALGNGGTIQFDATGNASTARLELTGGTTLSNPTIQFSARNNASVGIQNISGNNTLTGNVNLQSGGSSHTVQSDAGLLTLSGGIANANGTGTRTLTVTGAGDGLISGVVGNGTGTTALTKNGTGTWTISSVSTYTGGTLVSAGTLFVNGALGNTAVSVTGGTLGGSGSIAGTVSITGTGTIAAGTSIESLTTGALTMGSGATFAYEAADGGSTGGDLVAVVGGLSLTGVTLD
;
A
#
# COMPACT_ATOMS: atom_id res chain seq x y z
N MET A 1 -80.73 37.81 -10.51
CA MET A 1 -80.48 38.99 -9.64
C MET A 1 -79.23 39.71 -10.10
N LYS A 2 -79.42 40.93 -10.61
CA LYS A 2 -78.62 42.15 -10.38
C LYS A 2 -77.09 42.04 -10.57
N THR A 3 -76.50 42.52 -11.66
CA THR A 3 -76.22 43.93 -12.05
C THR A 3 -75.19 44.68 -11.18
N GLN A 4 -74.22 45.28 -11.90
CA GLN A 4 -73.46 46.52 -11.61
C GLN A 4 -72.13 46.35 -10.81
N SER A 5 -71.05 47.09 -11.05
CA SER A 5 -70.83 48.29 -11.88
C SER A 5 -69.33 48.56 -12.14
N LEU A 6 -69.11 49.51 -13.05
CA LEU A 6 -67.89 50.07 -13.66
C LEU A 6 -66.84 50.73 -12.71
N CYS A 7 -65.54 50.61 -13.10
CA CYS A 7 -64.44 51.60 -13.34
C CYS A 7 -64.22 52.81 -12.36
N PRO A 8 -63.06 53.55 -12.32
CA PRO A 8 -61.84 53.52 -13.16
C PRO A 8 -60.44 53.85 -12.49
N LEU A 9 -59.36 53.63 -13.27
CA LEU A 9 -58.09 54.41 -13.47
C LEU A 9 -57.05 54.77 -12.34
N ILE A 10 -55.77 54.63 -12.75
CA ILE A 10 -54.49 55.32 -12.38
C ILE A 10 -53.57 54.67 -11.32
N GLY A 11 -52.32 54.34 -11.72
CA GLY A 11 -51.19 54.24 -10.77
C GLY A 11 -49.97 53.36 -11.10
N ARG A 12 -49.20 53.70 -12.14
CA ARG A 12 -47.73 53.58 -12.32
C ARG A 12 -46.86 52.63 -11.43
N ALA A 13 -46.11 51.77 -12.14
CA ALA A 13 -44.74 51.25 -11.93
C ALA A 13 -44.36 50.47 -10.64
N GLY A 14 -43.88 49.24 -10.85
CA GLY A 14 -43.11 48.47 -9.86
C GLY A 14 -42.63 47.15 -10.45
N VAL A 15 -41.34 47.08 -10.77
CA VAL A 15 -40.60 45.88 -11.18
C VAL A 15 -40.60 44.84 -10.05
N LEU A 16 -40.88 43.56 -10.34
CA LEU A 16 -40.34 42.46 -9.54
C LEU A 16 -40.19 41.17 -10.36
N ALA A 17 -39.03 40.55 -10.15
CA ALA A 17 -38.38 39.49 -10.90
C ALA A 17 -39.23 38.25 -11.23
N THR A 18 -39.16 37.81 -12.49
CA THR A 18 -39.53 36.46 -12.90
C THR A 18 -38.38 35.52 -12.56
N ALA A 19 -38.64 34.54 -11.71
CA ALA A 19 -37.77 33.40 -11.52
C ALA A 19 -37.67 32.62 -12.84
N VAL A 20 -36.46 32.52 -13.41
CA VAL A 20 -36.20 31.60 -14.53
C VAL A 20 -36.05 30.21 -13.93
N ALA A 21 -37.10 29.41 -14.05
CA ALA A 21 -37.03 27.97 -13.86
C ALA A 21 -36.12 27.38 -14.94
N VAL A 22 -34.96 26.87 -14.55
CA VAL A 22 -34.14 25.99 -15.41
C VAL A 22 -34.90 24.67 -15.50
N GLY A 23 -35.74 24.53 -16.51
CA GLY A 23 -36.44 23.29 -16.81
C GLY A 23 -35.45 22.20 -17.20
N LEU A 24 -35.25 21.21 -16.32
CA LEU A 24 -34.69 19.91 -16.71
C LEU A 24 -35.74 19.19 -17.56
N LEU A 25 -35.51 19.12 -18.87
CA LEU A 25 -36.22 18.21 -19.77
C LEU A 25 -35.32 16.99 -20.00
N SER A 26 -35.70 15.84 -19.42
CA SER A 26 -34.99 14.57 -19.60
C SER A 26 -35.70 13.70 -20.65
N VAL A 27 -35.00 13.34 -21.72
CA VAL A 27 -35.46 12.33 -22.70
C VAL A 27 -34.31 11.36 -22.96
N SER A 28 -34.57 10.06 -22.83
CA SER A 28 -33.60 8.96 -22.94
C SER A 28 -33.53 8.37 -24.35
N SER A 29 -32.34 8.13 -24.89
CA SER A 29 -32.14 7.26 -26.07
C SER A 29 -31.87 5.81 -25.62
N SER A 30 -32.61 4.84 -26.15
CA SER A 30 -32.68 3.45 -25.66
C SER A 30 -31.74 2.43 -26.32
N SER A 31 -30.74 2.84 -27.13
CA SER A 31 -29.74 1.93 -27.72
C SER A 31 -28.29 2.33 -27.41
N ALA A 32 -27.36 1.36 -27.42
CA ALA A 32 -25.92 1.65 -27.43
C ALA A 32 -25.56 2.35 -28.73
N ALA A 33 -24.72 3.39 -28.67
CA ALA A 33 -24.48 4.26 -29.81
C ALA A 33 -23.02 4.74 -29.87
N THR A 34 -22.50 4.77 -31.09
CA THR A 34 -21.20 5.38 -31.40
C THR A 34 -21.44 6.70 -32.11
N TYR A 35 -20.75 7.72 -31.66
CA TYR A 35 -20.82 9.09 -32.12
C TYR A 35 -19.42 9.53 -32.52
N THR A 36 -19.34 10.54 -33.36
CA THR A 36 -18.06 11.11 -33.80
C THR A 36 -17.98 12.55 -33.32
N TRP A 37 -16.91 12.90 -32.61
CA TRP A 37 -16.51 14.26 -32.30
C TRP A 37 -15.97 14.90 -33.60
N ALA A 38 -16.87 15.30 -34.50
CA ALA A 38 -16.60 15.63 -35.91
C ALA A 38 -16.82 17.08 -36.36
N ARG A 39 -16.20 17.47 -37.50
CA ARG A 39 -16.30 18.81 -38.14
C ARG A 39 -17.73 19.32 -38.36
N GLY A 40 -17.96 20.62 -38.14
CA GLY A 40 -19.05 21.39 -38.77
C GLY A 40 -19.32 22.80 -38.18
N VAL A 41 -18.98 23.84 -38.95
CA VAL A 41 -19.23 25.31 -38.79
C VAL A 41 -18.21 26.12 -37.95
N ALA A 42 -17.75 27.22 -38.56
CA ALA A 42 -16.77 28.17 -38.02
C ALA A 42 -17.40 29.18 -37.03
N ALA A 43 -16.62 29.60 -36.02
CA ALA A 43 -17.04 30.49 -34.94
C ALA A 43 -16.98 31.99 -35.27
N PRO A 44 -17.97 32.79 -34.84
CA PRO A 44 -17.79 34.14 -34.32
C PRO A 44 -17.65 34.12 -32.78
N ALA A 45 -16.91 35.09 -32.23
CA ALA A 45 -16.44 35.13 -30.84
C ALA A 45 -17.56 35.18 -29.76
N GLY A 46 -17.32 34.53 -28.59
CA GLY A 46 -17.93 34.95 -27.33
C GLY A 46 -18.68 33.93 -26.43
N SER A 47 -18.46 32.61 -26.54
CA SER A 47 -19.02 31.63 -25.59
C SER A 47 -17.92 30.80 -24.90
N THR A 48 -18.12 30.40 -23.65
CA THR A 48 -17.09 29.74 -22.81
C THR A 48 -17.45 28.33 -22.31
N ALA A 49 -18.69 27.85 -22.50
CA ALA A 49 -19.09 26.50 -22.08
C ALA A 49 -20.15 25.87 -22.98
N PHE A 50 -19.99 24.57 -23.29
CA PHE A 50 -20.82 23.82 -24.22
C PHE A 50 -21.29 22.51 -23.57
N SER A 51 -22.60 22.21 -23.64
CA SER A 51 -23.16 20.96 -23.08
C SER A 51 -23.82 20.03 -24.09
N TRP A 52 -23.39 18.76 -24.16
CA TRP A 52 -23.96 17.75 -25.04
C TRP A 52 -25.36 17.35 -24.57
N ASN A 53 -26.37 17.91 -25.24
CA ASN A 53 -27.78 17.65 -25.03
C ASN A 53 -28.32 16.72 -26.13
N ASN A 54 -28.16 15.41 -25.96
CA ASN A 54 -28.78 14.43 -26.84
C ASN A 54 -30.25 14.18 -26.44
N SER A 55 -31.14 15.12 -26.75
CA SER A 55 -32.59 14.99 -26.49
C SER A 55 -33.39 14.48 -27.69
N THR A 56 -32.78 14.20 -28.85
CA THR A 56 -33.50 13.66 -30.02
C THR A 56 -32.77 12.47 -30.62
N LEU A 57 -33.55 11.47 -31.07
CA LEU A 57 -33.17 10.14 -31.56
C LEU A 57 -32.16 10.09 -32.73
N ASN A 58 -31.58 11.22 -33.15
CA ASN A 58 -30.50 11.30 -34.13
C ASN A 58 -29.29 11.96 -33.46
N GLY A 59 -28.61 11.16 -32.63
CA GLY A 59 -27.46 11.57 -31.82
C GLY A 59 -26.19 11.89 -32.61
N ASP A 60 -26.29 12.44 -33.82
CA ASP A 60 -25.12 12.92 -34.53
C ASP A 60 -24.56 14.17 -33.83
N ALA A 61 -23.29 14.14 -33.43
CA ALA A 61 -22.64 15.30 -32.83
C ALA A 61 -22.28 16.39 -33.85
N THR A 62 -22.52 16.15 -35.16
CA THR A 62 -22.49 17.20 -36.20
C THR A 62 -23.71 18.14 -36.13
N ASN A 63 -24.75 17.79 -35.37
CA ASN A 63 -25.94 18.62 -35.20
C ASN A 63 -25.75 19.57 -34.01
N GLY A 64 -25.56 20.87 -34.29
CA GLY A 64 -25.44 21.93 -33.27
C GLY A 64 -26.63 22.02 -32.30
N ASN A 65 -27.80 21.46 -32.64
CA ASN A 65 -28.95 21.39 -31.75
C ASN A 65 -28.79 20.38 -30.62
N ASN A 66 -27.82 19.46 -30.72
CA ASN A 66 -27.47 18.52 -29.67
C ASN A 66 -26.52 19.15 -28.63
N TRP A 67 -26.35 20.49 -28.63
CA TRP A 67 -25.63 21.22 -27.59
C TRP A 67 -26.49 22.37 -27.03
N ASN A 68 -26.66 22.47 -25.71
CA ASN A 68 -27.79 23.18 -25.07
C ASN A 68 -27.79 24.72 -25.11
N ALA A 69 -26.71 25.35 -25.57
CA ALA A 69 -26.62 26.80 -25.68
C ALA A 69 -26.36 27.09 -27.14
N THR A 70 -27.33 27.66 -27.88
CA THR A 70 -27.27 27.96 -29.32
C THR A 70 -25.84 28.25 -29.78
N PRO A 71 -25.07 27.22 -30.19
CA PRO A 71 -23.66 27.39 -30.39
C PRO A 71 -23.45 27.48 -31.88
N THR A 72 -22.87 28.59 -32.33
CA THR A 72 -22.41 28.74 -33.71
C THR A 72 -21.12 27.95 -33.96
N ALA A 73 -20.51 27.36 -32.92
CA ALA A 73 -19.28 26.58 -33.01
C ALA A 73 -19.16 25.49 -31.94
N PHE A 74 -18.35 24.50 -32.28
CA PHE A 74 -18.13 23.25 -31.55
C PHE A 74 -16.86 23.34 -30.67
N PRO A 75 -16.78 22.71 -29.48
CA PRO A 75 -15.62 22.83 -28.58
C PRO A 75 -14.35 22.32 -29.24
N ASN A 76 -13.47 23.24 -29.64
CA ASN A 76 -12.20 22.94 -30.29
C ASN A 76 -11.18 24.11 -30.22
N ALA A 77 -11.29 24.95 -29.20
CA ALA A 77 -10.38 26.05 -28.94
C ALA A 77 -9.82 26.03 -27.51
N VAL A 78 -8.71 26.74 -27.33
CA VAL A 78 -8.12 27.00 -26.01
C VAL A 78 -9.18 27.59 -25.08
N GLY A 79 -9.32 27.00 -23.89
CA GLY A 79 -10.28 27.46 -22.88
C GLY A 79 -11.71 26.93 -23.05
N ASP A 80 -12.04 26.26 -24.15
CA ASP A 80 -13.39 25.71 -24.35
C ASP A 80 -13.72 24.65 -23.28
N ILE A 81 -14.94 24.67 -22.76
CA ILE A 81 -15.43 23.66 -21.80
C ILE A 81 -16.41 22.72 -22.51
N ALA A 82 -16.08 21.43 -22.56
CA ALA A 82 -16.95 20.37 -23.05
C ALA A 82 -17.67 19.66 -21.89
N ILE A 83 -19.01 19.58 -21.92
CA ILE A 83 -19.78 18.75 -21.00
C ILE A 83 -20.30 17.52 -21.76
N VAL A 84 -19.81 16.35 -21.34
CA VAL A 84 -20.08 15.03 -21.91
C VAL A 84 -20.94 14.22 -20.92
N ALA A 85 -22.10 14.78 -20.56
CA ALA A 85 -23.02 14.20 -19.59
C ALA A 85 -24.45 14.17 -20.12
N ASN A 86 -25.22 13.12 -19.81
CA ASN A 86 -26.63 13.04 -20.21
C ASN A 86 -27.57 12.57 -19.08
N ALA A 87 -28.84 12.96 -19.20
CA ALA A 87 -29.83 12.81 -18.13
C ALA A 87 -30.41 11.39 -17.97
N ALA A 88 -30.35 10.53 -19.01
CA ALA A 88 -30.94 9.19 -18.95
C ALA A 88 -30.38 8.24 -20.03
N GLY A 89 -30.13 6.98 -19.63
CA GLY A 89 -29.81 5.87 -20.53
C GLY A 89 -28.90 4.81 -19.88
N GLY A 90 -29.32 3.55 -19.83
CA GLY A 90 -28.51 2.43 -19.32
C GLY A 90 -27.42 1.93 -20.28
N ASN A 91 -27.33 2.50 -21.49
CA ASN A 91 -26.51 1.98 -22.57
C ASN A 91 -25.16 2.69 -22.70
N ASN A 92 -24.15 1.95 -23.16
CA ASN A 92 -22.82 2.47 -23.46
C ASN A 92 -22.85 3.45 -24.63
N GLN A 93 -22.07 4.53 -24.51
CA GLN A 93 -21.90 5.53 -25.54
C GLN A 93 -20.42 5.82 -25.76
N ILE A 94 -20.02 5.87 -27.03
CA ILE A 94 -18.65 6.16 -27.46
C ILE A 94 -18.69 7.41 -28.32
N ILE A 95 -17.81 8.37 -28.06
CA ILE A 95 -17.62 9.59 -28.83
C ILE A 95 -16.19 9.57 -29.35
N ASN A 96 -16.02 9.20 -30.62
CA ASN A 96 -14.72 9.06 -31.26
C ASN A 96 -14.22 10.38 -31.85
N LEU A 97 -12.98 10.77 -31.60
CA LEU A 97 -12.34 11.89 -32.31
C LEU A 97 -12.22 11.58 -33.81
N ASP A 98 -12.49 12.54 -34.70
CA ASP A 98 -12.14 12.45 -36.13
C ASP A 98 -11.02 13.40 -36.56
N GLN A 99 -10.53 14.20 -35.62
CA GLN A 99 -9.46 15.17 -35.78
C GLN A 99 -8.83 15.43 -34.40
N ASN A 100 -7.69 16.12 -34.39
CA ASN A 100 -7.15 16.64 -33.13
C ASN A 100 -8.10 17.69 -32.56
N ILE A 101 -8.44 17.55 -31.28
CA ILE A 101 -9.34 18.45 -30.58
C ILE A 101 -8.55 19.21 -29.51
N THR A 102 -8.80 20.52 -29.37
CA THR A 102 -8.25 21.35 -28.29
C THR A 102 -9.37 21.90 -27.43
N ILE A 103 -9.30 21.73 -26.11
CA ILE A 103 -10.28 22.26 -25.15
C ILE A 103 -9.57 22.71 -23.87
N GLY A 104 -10.16 23.62 -23.10
CA GLY A 104 -9.69 23.96 -21.76
C GLY A 104 -10.14 22.96 -20.69
N ALA A 105 -11.33 22.37 -20.82
CA ALA A 105 -11.83 21.43 -19.83
C ALA A 105 -12.88 20.45 -20.35
N ILE A 106 -12.96 19.29 -19.71
CA ILE A 106 -14.18 18.50 -19.64
C ILE A 106 -14.89 18.86 -18.33
N GLY A 107 -15.91 19.70 -18.43
CA GLY A 107 -16.65 20.21 -17.27
C GLY A 107 -17.43 19.14 -16.53
N ASN A 108 -17.89 18.10 -17.22
CA ASN A 108 -18.47 16.88 -16.63
C ASN A 108 -18.48 15.74 -17.66
N ILE A 109 -18.07 14.53 -17.27
CA ILE A 109 -18.33 13.30 -18.01
C ILE A 109 -19.14 12.32 -17.17
N GLY A 110 -20.16 11.67 -17.75
CA GLY A 110 -20.96 10.65 -17.06
C GLY A 110 -22.45 10.68 -17.40
N SER A 111 -23.29 10.13 -16.51
CA SER A 111 -24.75 10.20 -16.66
C SER A 111 -25.42 10.36 -15.30
N THR A 112 -26.34 11.34 -15.18
CA THR A 112 -27.03 11.63 -13.90
C THR A 112 -27.96 10.50 -13.47
N ASN A 113 -28.59 9.76 -14.42
CA ASN A 113 -29.54 8.68 -14.12
C ASN A 113 -29.29 7.37 -14.91
N GLY A 114 -28.18 7.26 -15.66
CA GLY A 114 -27.84 6.10 -16.49
C GLY A 114 -26.70 5.24 -15.93
N THR A 115 -26.76 3.93 -16.17
CA THR A 115 -25.71 2.94 -15.84
C THR A 115 -24.67 2.75 -16.95
N GLY A 116 -24.94 3.27 -18.16
CA GLY A 116 -24.10 3.05 -19.32
C GLY A 116 -22.77 3.79 -19.26
N THR A 117 -21.72 3.17 -19.81
CA THR A 117 -20.37 3.74 -19.89
C THR A 117 -20.32 4.92 -20.87
N LYS A 118 -19.62 6.00 -20.53
CA LYS A 118 -19.30 7.10 -21.46
C LYS A 118 -17.83 7.02 -21.85
N THR A 119 -17.55 6.96 -23.14
CA THR A 119 -16.18 6.87 -23.65
C THR A 119 -15.91 8.02 -24.62
N ILE A 120 -14.79 8.73 -24.44
CA ILE A 120 -14.19 9.58 -25.48
C ILE A 120 -13.06 8.76 -26.12
N GLY A 121 -13.31 8.27 -27.34
CA GLY A 121 -12.41 7.39 -28.08
C GLY A 121 -11.56 8.12 -29.11
N ALA A 122 -10.50 7.49 -29.58
CA ALA A 122 -9.54 8.12 -30.49
C ALA A 122 -10.03 8.24 -31.95
N GLY A 123 -11.00 7.43 -32.39
CA GLY A 123 -11.51 7.33 -33.78
C GLY A 123 -10.47 7.23 -34.92
N GLY A 124 -9.18 7.14 -34.58
CA GLY A 124 -7.99 7.32 -35.41
C GLY A 124 -6.76 7.64 -34.54
N ALA A 125 -5.68 8.15 -35.13
CA ALA A 125 -4.48 8.61 -34.40
C ALA A 125 -4.60 10.07 -33.91
N PHE A 126 -5.78 10.44 -33.43
CA PHE A 126 -6.10 11.80 -33.03
C PHE A 126 -5.89 12.02 -31.54
N THR A 127 -5.48 13.24 -31.19
CA THR A 127 -5.17 13.63 -29.81
C THR A 127 -6.23 14.58 -29.26
N LEU A 128 -6.62 14.36 -28.00
CA LEU A 128 -7.37 15.32 -27.20
C LEU A 128 -6.38 16.21 -26.44
N THR A 129 -6.27 17.47 -26.85
CA THR A 129 -5.39 18.47 -26.26
C THR A 129 -6.14 19.28 -25.22
N PHE A 130 -5.60 19.34 -24.02
CA PHE A 130 -6.08 20.20 -22.94
C PHE A 130 -5.21 21.46 -22.87
N ASP A 131 -5.77 22.60 -23.24
CA ASP A 131 -5.13 23.91 -23.21
C ASP A 131 -6.11 24.93 -22.63
N ASN A 132 -5.81 25.43 -21.43
CA ASN A 132 -6.55 26.51 -20.78
C ASN A 132 -5.68 27.77 -20.61
N GLY A 133 -4.73 27.96 -21.55
CA GLY A 133 -3.75 29.04 -21.54
C GLY A 133 -2.82 28.92 -20.33
N ALA A 134 -2.78 29.96 -19.50
CA ALA A 134 -1.99 29.97 -18.27
C ALA A 134 -2.71 29.33 -17.06
N SER A 135 -4.01 29.07 -17.18
CA SER A 135 -4.80 28.43 -16.12
C SER A 135 -4.75 26.91 -16.25
N ASP A 136 -5.03 26.20 -15.18
CA ASP A 136 -5.13 24.74 -15.22
C ASP A 136 -6.34 24.30 -16.07
N ALA A 137 -6.11 23.32 -16.93
CA ALA A 137 -7.15 22.54 -17.57
C ALA A 137 -7.74 21.51 -16.61
N SER A 138 -8.92 20.98 -16.91
CA SER A 138 -9.56 19.99 -16.02
C SER A 138 -10.38 18.91 -16.72
N ILE A 139 -10.49 17.76 -16.07
CA ILE A 139 -11.45 16.69 -16.39
C ILE A 139 -12.22 16.38 -15.12
N ALA A 140 -13.53 16.67 -15.15
CA ALA A 140 -14.43 16.35 -14.06
C ALA A 140 -15.35 15.18 -14.42
N LYS A 141 -15.44 14.17 -13.54
CA LYS A 141 -16.49 13.15 -13.59
C LYS A 141 -17.65 13.57 -12.70
N LEU A 142 -18.85 13.51 -13.27
CA LEU A 142 -20.10 13.89 -12.63
C LEU A 142 -20.32 13.09 -11.34
N ALA A 143 -20.73 13.76 -10.27
CA ALA A 143 -21.06 13.14 -8.99
C ALA A 143 -22.37 12.34 -9.08
N THR A 144 -22.28 11.01 -9.13
CA THR A 144 -23.43 10.11 -9.22
C THR A 144 -23.19 8.84 -8.41
N THR A 145 -24.26 8.26 -7.90
CA THR A 145 -24.28 6.93 -7.24
C THR A 145 -24.41 5.77 -8.25
N ASN A 146 -24.59 6.08 -9.52
CA ASN A 146 -24.83 5.12 -10.58
C ASN A 146 -23.51 4.49 -11.05
N THR A 147 -23.54 3.23 -11.49
CA THR A 147 -22.35 2.42 -11.80
C THR A 147 -21.62 2.78 -13.10
N ASN A 148 -21.88 3.94 -13.71
CA ASN A 148 -21.30 4.28 -15.01
C ASN A 148 -19.78 4.50 -14.94
N ALA A 149 -19.04 3.77 -15.77
CA ALA A 149 -17.64 4.09 -16.04
C ALA A 149 -17.55 5.31 -16.97
N SER A 150 -16.57 6.17 -16.73
CA SER A 150 -16.22 7.26 -17.66
C SER A 150 -14.80 7.00 -18.16
N ILE A 151 -14.63 6.92 -19.47
CA ILE A 151 -13.38 6.51 -20.10
C ILE A 151 -12.93 7.57 -21.10
N ILE A 152 -11.66 7.92 -21.09
CA ILE A 152 -11.00 8.67 -22.16
C ILE A 152 -9.90 7.77 -22.71
N SER A 153 -10.12 7.19 -23.88
CA SER A 153 -9.17 6.32 -24.56
C SER A 153 -8.39 7.02 -25.67
N ALA A 154 -8.80 8.23 -26.07
CA ALA A 154 -7.99 9.10 -26.92
C ALA A 154 -6.67 9.47 -26.21
N PRO A 155 -5.52 9.48 -26.92
CA PRO A 155 -4.30 10.12 -26.44
C PRO A 155 -4.56 11.54 -25.96
N ILE A 156 -3.90 11.93 -24.87
CA ILE A 156 -4.03 13.22 -24.21
C ILE A 156 -2.72 13.99 -24.33
N ALA A 157 -2.80 15.23 -24.79
CA ALA A 157 -1.72 16.20 -24.68
C ALA A 157 -2.16 17.33 -23.74
N ILE A 158 -1.26 17.81 -22.89
CA ILE A 158 -1.46 19.02 -22.09
C ILE A 158 -0.65 20.12 -22.76
N ALA A 159 -1.31 21.20 -23.17
CA ALA A 159 -0.70 22.36 -23.82
C ALA A 159 -1.02 23.65 -23.04
N GLY A 160 -0.53 24.78 -23.54
CA GLY A 160 -0.48 26.02 -22.78
C GLY A 160 0.59 25.96 -21.68
N ASN A 161 0.46 26.81 -20.68
CA ASN A 161 1.36 26.89 -19.52
C ASN A 161 0.73 26.33 -18.23
N GLY A 162 -0.52 25.87 -18.29
CA GLY A 162 -1.26 25.31 -17.16
C GLY A 162 -1.02 23.83 -16.93
N ASN A 163 -1.65 23.28 -15.89
CA ASN A 163 -1.64 21.86 -15.55
C ASN A 163 -2.92 21.15 -16.01
N LEU A 164 -3.04 19.84 -15.75
CA LEU A 164 -4.28 19.09 -15.92
C LEU A 164 -4.77 18.54 -14.57
N SER A 165 -5.96 18.95 -14.14
CA SER A 165 -6.59 18.46 -12.91
C SER A 165 -7.68 17.43 -13.19
N LEU A 166 -7.65 16.32 -12.47
CA LEU A 166 -8.68 15.28 -12.45
C LEU A 166 -9.50 15.42 -11.18
N ALA A 167 -10.82 15.56 -11.34
CA ALA A 167 -11.76 15.61 -10.23
C ALA A 167 -12.88 14.59 -10.45
N ASN A 168 -12.92 13.54 -9.62
CA ASN A 168 -13.99 12.56 -9.70
C ASN A 168 -14.94 12.72 -8.51
N GLY A 169 -16.13 13.25 -8.79
CA GLY A 169 -17.20 13.39 -7.79
C GLY A 169 -18.02 12.11 -7.57
N SER A 170 -17.76 11.03 -8.31
CA SER A 170 -18.51 9.78 -8.26
C SER A 170 -17.81 8.72 -7.39
N THR A 171 -18.59 7.74 -6.93
CA THR A 171 -18.10 6.49 -6.34
C THR A 171 -17.44 5.55 -7.35
N ASN A 172 -17.65 5.79 -8.65
CA ASN A 172 -17.15 4.96 -9.74
C ASN A 172 -15.97 5.62 -10.45
N THR A 173 -15.12 4.81 -11.08
CA THR A 173 -13.84 5.25 -11.62
C THR A 173 -13.95 6.15 -12.84
N LEU A 174 -13.14 7.21 -12.90
CA LEU A 174 -12.74 7.89 -14.14
C LEU A 174 -11.49 7.21 -14.67
N THR A 175 -11.50 6.74 -15.92
CA THR A 175 -10.37 6.02 -16.53
C THR A 175 -9.80 6.79 -17.71
N LEU A 176 -8.50 7.05 -17.71
CA LEU A 176 -7.73 7.58 -18.84
C LEU A 176 -6.87 6.43 -19.38
N SER A 177 -7.29 5.82 -20.49
CA SER A 177 -6.55 4.72 -21.12
C SER A 177 -5.67 5.19 -22.29
N GLY A 178 -5.89 6.40 -22.82
CA GLY A 178 -4.93 7.05 -23.71
C GLY A 178 -3.69 7.51 -22.95
N GLY A 179 -2.52 7.51 -23.62
CA GLY A 179 -1.30 8.05 -23.04
C GLY A 179 -1.42 9.57 -22.79
N ILE A 180 -0.70 10.08 -21.79
CA ILE A 180 -0.74 11.49 -21.37
C ILE A 180 0.64 12.10 -21.56
N THR A 181 0.75 13.21 -22.28
CA THR A 181 2.04 13.86 -22.55
C THR A 181 2.00 15.38 -22.39
N SER A 182 3.16 15.99 -22.11
CA SER A 182 3.31 17.45 -22.19
C SER A 182 3.59 17.88 -23.64
N ALA A 183 2.99 19.00 -24.03
CA ALA A 183 3.29 19.73 -25.26
C ALA A 183 4.19 20.95 -25.03
N LEU A 184 4.68 21.17 -23.79
CA LEU A 184 5.61 22.27 -23.50
C LEU A 184 6.95 22.05 -24.20
N SER A 185 7.58 23.15 -24.63
CA SER A 185 8.96 23.13 -25.13
C SER A 185 10.01 23.15 -24.01
N SER A 186 9.64 23.64 -22.83
CA SER A 186 10.48 23.69 -21.62
C SER A 186 9.59 23.83 -20.37
N GLY A 187 10.13 23.51 -19.19
CA GLY A 187 9.39 23.55 -17.93
C GLY A 187 8.68 22.24 -17.58
N THR A 188 7.72 22.31 -16.66
CA THR A 188 7.02 21.13 -16.12
C THR A 188 5.51 21.39 -16.07
N GLN A 189 4.71 20.50 -16.67
CA GLN A 189 3.28 20.42 -16.40
C GLN A 189 2.97 19.29 -15.44
N THR A 190 1.92 19.45 -14.66
CA THR A 190 1.52 18.47 -13.64
C THR A 190 0.20 17.83 -14.01
N LEU A 191 0.10 16.52 -13.86
CA LEU A 191 -1.18 15.82 -13.77
C LEU A 191 -1.58 15.73 -12.29
N THR A 192 -2.68 16.38 -11.92
CA THR A 192 -3.16 16.43 -10.53
C THR A 192 -4.41 15.58 -10.36
N SER A 193 -4.40 14.59 -9.46
CA SER A 193 -5.61 13.91 -8.99
C SER A 193 -6.08 14.55 -7.69
N SER A 194 -7.25 15.19 -7.72
CA SER A 194 -7.76 16.00 -6.61
C SER A 194 -8.84 15.33 -5.77
N ALA A 195 -9.62 14.42 -6.35
CA ALA A 195 -10.72 13.73 -5.65
C ALA A 195 -11.16 12.46 -6.38
N GLY A 196 -11.83 11.57 -5.63
CA GLY A 196 -12.45 10.33 -6.12
C GLY A 196 -11.45 9.30 -6.63
N SER A 197 -11.95 8.29 -7.34
CA SER A 197 -11.12 7.19 -7.88
C SER A 197 -10.79 7.44 -9.35
N ASN A 198 -9.52 7.72 -9.66
CA ASN A 198 -9.01 7.97 -11.00
C ASN A 198 -8.05 6.84 -11.38
N ILE A 199 -8.18 6.31 -12.59
CA ILE A 199 -7.30 5.28 -13.15
C ILE A 199 -6.64 5.84 -14.41
N VAL A 200 -5.32 5.77 -14.49
CA VAL A 200 -4.55 6.05 -15.70
C VAL A 200 -3.91 4.75 -16.14
N SER A 201 -4.43 4.19 -17.24
CA SER A 201 -3.96 2.96 -17.85
C SER A 201 -3.09 3.20 -19.09
N GLY A 202 -3.10 4.42 -19.64
CA GLY A 202 -2.10 4.86 -20.62
C GLY A 202 -0.82 5.33 -19.93
N ALA A 203 0.33 5.27 -20.61
CA ALA A 203 1.58 5.79 -20.05
C ALA A 203 1.55 7.33 -19.96
N ILE A 204 2.03 7.86 -18.84
CA ILE A 204 2.34 9.28 -18.68
C ILE A 204 3.82 9.49 -19.06
N GLY A 205 4.09 10.40 -19.99
CA GLY A 205 5.44 10.69 -20.47
C GLY A 205 5.68 12.19 -20.69
N ASN A 206 6.94 12.60 -20.78
CA ASN A 206 7.30 13.99 -21.02
C ASN A 206 6.80 14.55 -22.37
N GLY A 207 6.53 13.68 -23.35
CA GLY A 207 6.26 14.11 -24.73
C GLY A 207 7.54 14.47 -25.48
N SER A 208 7.40 14.83 -26.76
CA SER A 208 8.54 15.07 -27.67
C SER A 208 8.94 16.55 -27.79
N ALA A 209 8.21 17.46 -27.14
CA ALA A 209 8.40 18.90 -27.31
C ALA A 209 9.56 19.48 -26.49
N GLY A 210 10.01 18.79 -25.42
CA GLY A 210 11.17 19.19 -24.59
C GLY A 210 10.82 19.54 -23.14
N GLY A 211 9.54 19.78 -22.83
CA GLY A 211 9.02 19.91 -21.47
C GLY A 211 8.98 18.59 -20.70
N THR A 212 8.63 18.67 -19.41
CA THR A 212 8.51 17.51 -18.52
C THR A 212 7.11 17.38 -17.96
N MET A 213 6.76 16.16 -17.55
CA MET A 213 5.53 15.87 -16.81
C MET A 213 5.86 15.56 -15.34
N ALA A 214 5.02 16.02 -14.43
CA ALA A 214 4.99 15.66 -13.01
C ALA A 214 3.62 15.06 -12.64
N VAL A 215 3.54 14.36 -11.52
CA VAL A 215 2.29 13.78 -11.01
C VAL A 215 2.05 14.25 -9.58
N GLN A 216 0.84 14.71 -9.31
CA GLN A 216 0.42 15.18 -8.00
C GLN A 216 -0.87 14.47 -7.57
N VAL A 217 -0.91 13.98 -6.33
CA VAL A 217 -2.15 13.53 -5.68
C VAL A 217 -2.42 14.46 -4.51
N THR A 218 -3.56 15.16 -4.54
CA THR A 218 -4.01 16.06 -3.46
C THR A 218 -5.26 15.53 -2.74
N GLY A 219 -5.87 14.47 -3.26
CA GLY A 219 -7.01 13.80 -2.65
C GLY A 219 -7.48 12.61 -3.47
N GLY A 220 -8.39 11.81 -2.91
CA GLY A 220 -8.89 10.60 -3.55
C GLY A 220 -7.81 9.54 -3.78
N THR A 221 -8.00 8.72 -4.82
CA THR A 221 -7.08 7.65 -5.22
C THR A 221 -6.74 7.80 -6.71
N LEU A 222 -5.45 7.88 -7.03
CA LEU A 222 -4.93 7.76 -8.39
C LEU A 222 -4.29 6.39 -8.57
N THR A 223 -4.76 5.59 -9.51
CA THR A 223 -4.15 4.30 -9.88
C THR A 223 -3.43 4.41 -11.22
N LEU A 224 -2.15 4.05 -11.26
CA LEU A 224 -1.35 3.98 -12.48
C LEU A 224 -1.14 2.51 -12.85
N ASN A 225 -1.65 2.09 -14.00
CA ASN A 225 -1.59 0.69 -14.46
C ASN A 225 -0.54 0.43 -15.55
N ALA A 226 0.08 1.49 -16.08
CA ALA A 226 1.15 1.42 -17.07
C ALA A 226 2.50 1.87 -16.49
N GLY A 227 3.58 1.49 -17.18
CA GLY A 227 4.91 2.03 -16.90
C GLY A 227 5.00 3.47 -17.40
N ASN A 228 5.35 4.39 -16.50
CA ASN A 228 5.40 5.82 -16.80
C ASN A 228 6.84 6.29 -16.99
N THR A 229 7.04 7.23 -17.92
CA THR A 229 8.37 7.70 -18.34
C THR A 229 8.62 9.18 -18.04
N TYR A 230 7.65 9.86 -17.41
CA TYR A 230 7.82 11.25 -17.00
C TYR A 230 8.96 11.43 -16.00
N THR A 231 9.63 12.58 -16.03
CA THR A 231 10.82 12.81 -15.18
C THR A 231 10.64 13.90 -14.12
N GLY A 232 9.53 14.65 -14.16
CA GLY A 232 9.16 15.55 -13.08
C GLY A 232 8.76 14.77 -11.83
N ALA A 233 8.73 15.44 -10.68
CA ALA A 233 8.49 14.81 -9.39
C ALA A 233 7.09 14.17 -9.27
N THR A 234 7.01 13.13 -8.45
CA THR A 234 5.76 12.54 -7.97
C THR A 234 5.51 13.00 -6.54
N ASN A 235 4.46 13.79 -6.34
CA ASN A 235 4.07 14.32 -5.05
C ASN A 235 2.72 13.74 -4.61
N ILE A 236 2.66 13.13 -3.44
CA ILE A 236 1.41 12.64 -2.83
C ILE A 236 1.16 13.52 -1.60
N THR A 237 0.57 14.69 -1.81
CA THR A 237 0.32 15.65 -0.73
C THR A 237 -0.77 15.15 0.23
N ALA A 238 -1.78 14.47 -0.31
CA ALA A 238 -2.81 13.73 0.42
C ALA A 238 -3.40 12.64 -0.49
N GLY A 239 -4.37 11.88 0.00
CA GLY A 239 -4.98 10.79 -0.76
C GLY A 239 -4.03 9.60 -0.96
N THR A 240 -4.29 8.80 -2.00
CA THR A 240 -3.54 7.57 -2.30
C THR A 240 -3.06 7.53 -3.74
N LEU A 241 -1.77 7.28 -3.96
CA LEU A 241 -1.24 6.83 -5.25
C LEU A 241 -1.09 5.32 -5.25
N VAL A 242 -1.60 4.63 -6.26
CA VAL A 242 -1.53 3.17 -6.41
C VAL A 242 -0.75 2.82 -7.67
N LEU A 243 0.30 2.01 -7.54
CA LEU A 243 0.86 1.26 -8.67
C LEU A 243 0.06 -0.02 -8.84
N GLY A 244 -0.76 -0.08 -9.87
CA GLY A 244 -1.73 -1.15 -10.12
C GLY A 244 -1.37 -2.09 -11.27
N GLY A 245 -2.17 -3.15 -11.42
CA GLY A 245 -2.07 -4.10 -12.54
C GLY A 245 -0.73 -4.84 -12.63
N THR A 246 -0.33 -5.23 -13.84
CA THR A 246 0.93 -5.95 -14.11
C THR A 246 2.07 -5.07 -14.64
N ALA A 247 1.82 -3.78 -14.97
CA ALA A 247 2.83 -2.85 -15.48
C ALA A 247 2.91 -1.46 -14.82
N GLY A 248 1.98 -1.07 -13.94
CA GLY A 248 2.04 0.16 -13.15
C GLY A 248 3.41 0.40 -12.51
N ALA A 249 4.08 1.46 -12.92
CA ALA A 249 5.41 1.86 -12.46
C ALA A 249 5.57 3.39 -12.57
N LEU A 250 6.44 3.97 -11.74
CA LEU A 250 6.91 5.35 -11.91
C LEU A 250 8.25 5.33 -12.65
N SER A 251 8.65 6.47 -13.20
CA SER A 251 10.01 6.60 -13.74
C SER A 251 11.04 6.44 -12.63
N ALA A 252 12.13 5.74 -12.90
CA ALA A 252 13.29 5.65 -12.01
C ALA A 252 13.98 7.01 -11.77
N ASN A 253 13.64 8.03 -12.58
CA ASN A 253 14.16 9.40 -12.46
C ASN A 253 13.17 10.37 -11.79
N SER A 254 11.98 9.92 -11.39
CA SER A 254 11.02 10.76 -10.66
C SER A 254 11.35 10.74 -9.17
N ALA A 255 11.59 11.91 -8.57
CA ALA A 255 11.68 12.02 -7.11
C ALA A 255 10.29 11.80 -6.50
N ILE A 256 10.21 11.11 -5.35
CA ILE A 256 8.93 10.77 -4.69
C ILE A 256 8.86 11.43 -3.32
N THR A 257 7.90 12.34 -3.15
CA THR A 257 7.51 12.87 -1.83
C THR A 257 6.09 12.45 -1.50
N SER A 258 5.92 11.68 -0.43
CA SER A 258 4.63 11.18 0.03
C SER A 258 4.29 11.68 1.42
N ASN A 259 3.25 12.50 1.52
CA ASN A 259 2.57 12.91 2.76
C ASN A 259 1.19 12.26 2.91
N GLY A 260 0.67 11.62 1.84
CA GLY A 260 -0.51 10.74 1.86
C GLY A 260 -0.14 9.26 1.94
N THR A 261 -0.71 8.44 1.07
CA THR A 261 -0.43 7.00 1.01
C THR A 261 0.15 6.61 -0.35
N PHE A 262 1.30 5.95 -0.36
CA PHE A 262 1.81 5.28 -1.55
C PHE A 262 1.51 3.78 -1.46
N THR A 263 0.82 3.22 -2.46
CA THR A 263 0.40 1.83 -2.47
C THR A 263 0.99 1.10 -3.67
N VAL A 264 1.58 -0.05 -3.44
CA VAL A 264 1.98 -1.00 -4.49
C VAL A 264 1.01 -2.16 -4.46
N ASN A 265 0.10 -2.18 -5.45
CA ASN A 265 -0.93 -3.20 -5.63
C ASN A 265 -0.69 -3.95 -6.93
N ARG A 266 0.42 -4.71 -6.95
CA ARG A 266 0.92 -5.46 -8.11
C ARG A 266 1.00 -6.94 -7.79
N THR A 267 0.81 -7.81 -8.78
CA THR A 267 0.80 -9.28 -8.57
C THR A 267 2.12 -9.96 -8.91
N ASN A 268 3.19 -9.18 -9.08
CA ASN A 268 4.53 -9.66 -9.46
C ASN A 268 5.62 -8.87 -8.71
N ALA A 269 6.89 -9.13 -9.04
CA ALA A 269 8.01 -8.40 -8.47
C ALA A 269 7.97 -6.91 -8.82
N VAL A 270 8.35 -6.08 -7.85
CA VAL A 270 8.52 -4.64 -7.98
C VAL A 270 9.80 -4.25 -7.29
N VAL A 271 10.67 -3.50 -7.95
CA VAL A 271 12.01 -3.18 -7.48
C VAL A 271 12.23 -1.67 -7.48
N GLN A 272 12.54 -1.12 -6.32
CA GLN A 272 13.01 0.27 -6.20
C GLN A 272 14.32 0.44 -6.96
N GLY A 273 14.38 1.46 -7.83
CA GLY A 273 15.44 1.70 -8.80
C GLY A 273 15.12 1.20 -10.21
N THR A 274 14.11 0.34 -10.39
CA THR A 274 13.64 -0.15 -11.70
C THR A 274 12.23 0.33 -11.98
N ASP A 275 11.28 0.05 -11.08
CA ASP A 275 9.85 0.34 -11.24
C ASP A 275 9.43 1.68 -10.61
N PHE A 276 10.33 2.30 -9.85
CA PHE A 276 10.24 3.67 -9.34
C PHE A 276 11.63 4.13 -8.88
N SER A 277 11.74 5.38 -8.45
CA SER A 277 12.99 6.07 -8.12
C SER A 277 14.04 5.22 -7.41
N SER A 278 15.30 5.30 -7.85
CA SER A 278 16.44 4.81 -7.07
C SER A 278 16.76 5.73 -5.88
N ALA A 279 16.27 6.97 -5.89
CA ALA A 279 16.32 7.85 -4.74
C ALA A 279 15.32 7.40 -3.65
N GLY A 280 15.64 7.73 -2.41
CA GLY A 280 14.76 7.45 -1.28
C GLY A 280 13.43 8.22 -1.38
N ILE A 281 12.35 7.58 -0.94
CA ILE A 281 11.04 8.22 -0.77
C ILE A 281 11.09 9.11 0.48
N SER A 282 10.64 10.36 0.38
CA SER A 282 10.55 11.31 1.51
C SER A 282 9.11 11.64 1.89
N GLY A 283 8.89 12.24 3.07
CA GLY A 283 7.60 12.79 3.51
C GLY A 283 6.98 12.08 4.72
N SER A 284 5.80 12.50 5.15
CA SER A 284 5.15 11.96 6.36
C SER A 284 4.22 10.77 6.12
N GLY A 285 4.02 10.41 4.85
CA GLY A 285 3.03 9.45 4.38
C GLY A 285 3.41 8.00 4.61
N GLY A 286 2.42 7.11 4.45
CA GLY A 286 2.57 5.66 4.58
C GLY A 286 2.87 4.95 3.26
N LEU A 287 3.39 3.73 3.37
CA LEU A 287 3.62 2.80 2.27
C LEU A 287 2.79 1.53 2.48
N ASN A 288 1.99 1.13 1.49
CA ASN A 288 1.21 -0.11 1.55
C ASN A 288 1.65 -1.08 0.45
N ALA A 289 2.03 -2.29 0.84
CA ALA A 289 2.22 -3.43 -0.07
C ALA A 289 0.99 -4.34 0.02
N THR A 290 0.19 -4.39 -1.05
CA THR A 290 -1.17 -4.97 -0.99
C THR A 290 -1.47 -5.97 -2.10
N GLY A 291 -0.54 -6.25 -3.01
CA GLY A 291 -0.80 -7.20 -4.07
C GLY A 291 -0.57 -8.64 -3.62
N THR A 292 -1.52 -9.54 -3.86
CA THR A 292 -1.29 -10.98 -3.70
C THR A 292 -0.24 -11.45 -4.72
N GLY A 293 0.83 -12.10 -4.25
CA GLY A 293 1.98 -12.48 -5.09
C GLY A 293 3.00 -11.36 -5.32
N LEU A 294 2.79 -10.17 -4.72
CA LEU A 294 3.75 -9.08 -4.75
C LEU A 294 5.06 -9.49 -4.05
N THR A 295 6.19 -9.21 -4.68
CA THR A 295 7.47 -9.06 -3.98
C THR A 295 8.00 -7.65 -4.20
N LEU A 296 7.81 -6.77 -3.22
CA LEU A 296 8.32 -5.40 -3.24
C LEU A 296 9.72 -5.37 -2.63
N THR A 297 10.73 -5.09 -3.44
CA THR A 297 12.12 -4.92 -2.99
C THR A 297 12.48 -3.45 -2.89
N LEU A 298 12.89 -3.01 -1.70
CA LEU A 298 13.27 -1.63 -1.37
C LEU A 298 14.78 -1.54 -1.17
N ASN A 299 15.45 -0.89 -2.12
CA ASN A 299 16.91 -0.83 -2.26
C ASN A 299 17.51 0.54 -1.92
N ALA A 300 16.70 1.51 -1.48
CA ALA A 300 17.18 2.83 -1.07
C ALA A 300 16.89 3.09 0.41
N ASN A 301 17.69 3.94 1.03
CA ASN A 301 17.36 4.50 2.34
C ASN A 301 16.15 5.44 2.17
N ASN A 302 14.99 5.01 2.62
CA ASN A 302 13.75 5.75 2.50
C ASN A 302 13.54 6.62 3.76
N GLY A 303 13.27 7.91 3.55
CA GLY A 303 13.15 8.91 4.60
C GLY A 303 11.71 9.18 5.07
N TYR A 304 10.73 8.42 4.59
CA TYR A 304 9.35 8.63 5.02
C TYR A 304 9.12 8.20 6.48
N THR A 305 8.17 8.84 7.16
CA THR A 305 7.91 8.59 8.59
C THR A 305 6.58 7.90 8.86
N GLY A 306 5.72 7.71 7.85
CA GLY A 306 4.46 6.99 8.00
C GLY A 306 4.63 5.47 8.06
N THR A 307 3.57 4.77 8.43
CA THR A 307 3.54 3.31 8.57
C THR A 307 3.83 2.61 7.24
N THR A 308 4.64 1.54 7.30
CA THR A 308 4.74 0.55 6.22
C THR A 308 3.80 -0.61 6.53
N THR A 309 2.76 -0.82 5.72
CA THR A 309 1.81 -1.93 5.85
C THR A 309 2.14 -3.05 4.87
N ILE A 310 2.33 -4.26 5.37
CA ILE A 310 2.63 -5.47 4.59
C ILE A 310 1.39 -6.36 4.58
N GLY A 311 0.91 -6.67 3.36
CA GLY A 311 -0.27 -7.52 3.16
C GLY A 311 -1.60 -6.80 3.34
N ALA A 312 -1.66 -5.48 3.16
CA ALA A 312 -2.89 -4.72 3.44
C ALA A 312 -4.09 -5.25 2.61
N GLY A 313 -5.26 -5.35 3.25
CA GLY A 313 -6.44 -6.02 2.70
C GLY A 313 -6.39 -7.55 2.77
N GLY A 314 -5.52 -8.13 3.59
CA GLY A 314 -5.37 -9.58 3.78
C GLY A 314 -4.64 -10.27 2.63
N ASN A 315 -3.76 -9.54 1.95
CA ASN A 315 -3.04 -10.01 0.77
C ASN A 315 -1.69 -10.64 1.13
N ASP A 316 -1.24 -11.58 0.31
CA ASP A 316 0.02 -12.30 0.51
C ASP A 316 1.21 -11.59 -0.13
N SER A 317 1.45 -10.36 0.33
CA SER A 317 2.57 -9.54 -0.15
C SER A 317 3.86 -9.81 0.62
N VAL A 318 4.96 -9.86 -0.11
CA VAL A 318 6.32 -9.88 0.44
C VAL A 318 6.93 -8.49 0.30
N VAL A 319 7.48 -7.96 1.38
CA VAL A 319 8.33 -6.77 1.36
C VAL A 319 9.75 -7.18 1.74
N ARG A 320 10.71 -6.88 0.86
CA ARG A 320 12.13 -7.17 1.06
C ARG A 320 12.90 -5.87 1.26
N ALA A 321 13.52 -5.74 2.43
CA ALA A 321 14.47 -4.69 2.73
C ALA A 321 15.90 -5.20 2.48
N SER A 322 16.64 -4.48 1.63
CA SER A 322 18.02 -4.83 1.26
C SER A 322 19.05 -3.80 1.70
N VAL A 323 18.61 -2.70 2.30
CA VAL A 323 19.45 -1.63 2.84
C VAL A 323 18.87 -1.07 4.13
N SER A 324 19.73 -0.52 4.99
CA SER A 324 19.29 0.19 6.20
C SER A 324 18.41 1.38 5.86
N GLY A 325 17.31 1.55 6.61
CA GLY A 325 16.30 2.58 6.35
C GLY A 325 15.35 2.28 5.18
N ALA A 326 15.37 1.06 4.60
CA ALA A 326 14.48 0.71 3.49
C ALA A 326 12.98 0.91 3.79
N LEU A 327 12.55 0.75 5.04
CA LEU A 327 11.15 0.86 5.45
C LEU A 327 10.79 2.17 6.16
N GLY A 328 11.53 3.25 5.87
CA GLY A 328 11.29 4.55 6.46
C GLY A 328 12.02 4.75 7.81
N ASN A 329 12.10 6.01 8.24
CA ASN A 329 12.80 6.44 9.45
C ASN A 329 11.80 7.07 10.43
N GLY A 330 10.97 6.23 11.08
CA GLY A 330 10.07 6.67 12.16
C GLY A 330 8.68 6.04 12.16
N GLY A 331 8.30 5.39 11.06
CA GLY A 331 7.00 4.72 10.93
C GLY A 331 6.97 3.34 11.60
N THR A 332 5.77 2.85 11.89
CA THR A 332 5.56 1.46 12.31
C THR A 332 5.69 0.52 11.11
N ILE A 333 6.26 -0.67 11.30
CA ILE A 333 6.08 -1.79 10.36
C ILE A 333 4.84 -2.55 10.82
N GLN A 334 3.82 -2.64 9.97
CA GLN A 334 2.56 -3.29 10.29
C GLN A 334 2.32 -4.48 9.35
N PHE A 335 2.25 -5.68 9.91
CA PHE A 335 1.62 -6.79 9.21
C PHE A 335 0.12 -6.59 9.30
N ASP A 336 -0.59 -6.63 8.17
CA ASP A 336 -2.03 -6.48 8.20
C ASP A 336 -2.68 -7.55 9.09
N ALA A 337 -3.64 -7.11 9.90
CA ALA A 337 -4.41 -7.96 10.79
C ALA A 337 -5.65 -8.54 10.10
N THR A 338 -6.03 -8.04 8.93
CA THR A 338 -7.14 -8.62 8.16
C THR A 338 -6.69 -9.96 7.56
N GLY A 339 -7.40 -11.04 7.91
CA GLY A 339 -7.10 -12.39 7.42
C GLY A 339 -5.85 -13.02 8.03
N ASN A 340 -6.03 -13.77 9.14
CA ASN A 340 -4.95 -14.53 9.77
C ASN A 340 -4.44 -15.73 8.94
N ALA A 341 -5.07 -16.01 7.81
CA ALA A 341 -4.63 -16.98 6.81
C ALA A 341 -3.54 -16.42 5.88
N SER A 342 -3.27 -15.11 5.91
CA SER A 342 -2.26 -14.50 5.04
C SER A 342 -0.85 -15.08 5.28
N THR A 343 -0.07 -15.10 4.20
CA THR A 343 1.36 -15.45 4.16
C THR A 343 2.27 -14.22 3.96
N ALA A 344 1.73 -13.02 4.17
CA ALA A 344 2.46 -11.76 4.09
C ALA A 344 3.73 -11.79 4.96
N ARG A 345 4.85 -11.31 4.40
CA ARG A 345 6.19 -11.51 4.98
C ARG A 345 7.09 -10.30 4.80
N LEU A 346 7.86 -10.00 5.84
CA LEU A 346 9.04 -9.13 5.79
C LEU A 346 10.28 -9.98 5.55
N GLU A 347 11.07 -9.64 4.54
CA GLU A 347 12.35 -10.27 4.22
C GLU A 347 13.50 -9.27 4.40
N LEU A 348 14.62 -9.74 4.96
CA LEU A 348 15.83 -8.96 5.22
C LEU A 348 17.02 -9.58 4.48
N THR A 349 17.86 -8.72 3.88
CA THR A 349 19.07 -9.13 3.16
C THR A 349 20.20 -8.13 3.36
N GLY A 350 21.44 -8.56 3.11
CA GLY A 350 22.56 -7.65 2.83
C GLY A 350 23.16 -6.90 4.03
N GLY A 351 22.75 -7.21 5.26
CA GLY A 351 23.27 -6.52 6.46
C GLY A 351 22.44 -5.29 6.86
N THR A 352 21.13 -5.37 6.70
CA THR A 352 20.16 -4.28 6.90
C THR A 352 19.88 -4.04 8.39
N THR A 353 19.84 -2.77 8.79
CA THR A 353 19.25 -2.33 10.06
C THR A 353 17.96 -1.56 9.80
N LEU A 354 16.85 -2.04 10.38
CA LEU A 354 15.57 -1.34 10.37
C LEU A 354 15.34 -0.67 11.73
N SER A 355 15.38 0.67 11.71
CA SER A 355 15.26 1.53 12.89
C SER A 355 13.83 1.93 13.23
N ASN A 356 12.83 1.30 12.59
CA ASN A 356 11.42 1.54 12.88
C ASN A 356 11.14 1.27 14.37
N PRO A 357 10.47 2.18 15.11
CA PRO A 357 10.33 2.05 16.56
C PRO A 357 9.45 0.86 16.99
N THR A 358 8.53 0.45 16.12
CA THR A 358 7.55 -0.61 16.41
C THR A 358 7.35 -1.50 15.21
N ILE A 359 7.23 -2.80 15.48
CA ILE A 359 6.78 -3.84 14.55
C ILE A 359 5.48 -4.42 15.12
N GLN A 360 4.36 -4.13 14.47
CA GLN A 360 3.07 -4.75 14.78
C GLN A 360 2.98 -6.09 14.07
N PHE A 361 3.28 -7.16 14.79
CA PHE A 361 3.37 -8.50 14.25
C PHE A 361 2.04 -9.24 14.42
N SER A 362 1.20 -9.19 13.40
CA SER A 362 -0.10 -9.87 13.36
C SER A 362 0.06 -11.40 13.42
N ALA A 363 -0.79 -12.03 14.23
CA ALA A 363 -0.72 -13.46 14.46
C ALA A 363 -1.40 -14.23 13.32
N ARG A 364 -0.80 -15.35 12.92
CA ARG A 364 -1.29 -16.21 11.83
C ARG A 364 -1.93 -17.48 12.36
N ASN A 365 -2.87 -18.06 11.61
CA ASN A 365 -3.45 -19.39 11.87
C ASN A 365 -2.78 -20.49 11.02
N ASN A 366 -1.66 -20.16 10.38
CA ASN A 366 -0.84 -21.04 9.57
C ASN A 366 0.62 -21.00 10.08
N ALA A 367 1.47 -21.86 9.52
CA ALA A 367 2.89 -21.95 9.89
C ALA A 367 3.80 -21.03 9.07
N SER A 368 3.25 -20.12 8.26
CA SER A 368 4.07 -19.27 7.39
C SER A 368 4.97 -18.33 8.20
N VAL A 369 6.15 -18.07 7.63
CA VAL A 369 7.13 -17.15 8.20
C VAL A 369 6.64 -15.73 7.99
N GLY A 370 6.61 -14.96 9.07
CA GLY A 370 6.26 -13.56 9.00
C GLY A 370 7.44 -12.62 8.88
N ILE A 371 8.55 -12.94 9.56
CA ILE A 371 9.80 -12.19 9.46
C ILE A 371 10.89 -13.19 9.08
N GLN A 372 11.59 -12.94 7.97
CA GLN A 372 12.63 -13.81 7.45
C GLN A 372 13.92 -13.05 7.22
N ASN A 373 14.99 -13.51 7.84
CA ASN A 373 16.34 -13.11 7.51
C ASN A 373 16.89 -14.07 6.45
N ILE A 374 17.03 -13.60 5.21
CA ILE A 374 17.49 -14.44 4.10
C ILE A 374 19.01 -14.54 4.06
N SER A 375 19.71 -13.44 4.30
CA SER A 375 21.17 -13.39 4.22
C SER A 375 21.76 -12.17 4.93
N GLY A 376 23.00 -12.30 5.37
CA GLY A 376 23.73 -11.24 6.07
C GLY A 376 23.28 -11.07 7.52
N ASN A 377 23.91 -10.13 8.22
CA ASN A 377 23.64 -9.86 9.62
C ASN A 377 22.66 -8.68 9.72
N ASN A 378 21.39 -8.97 9.97
CA ASN A 378 20.32 -7.99 9.93
C ASN A 378 19.81 -7.68 11.33
N THR A 379 19.40 -6.44 11.57
CA THR A 379 18.93 -5.97 12.89
C THR A 379 17.57 -5.31 12.78
N LEU A 380 16.65 -5.73 13.64
CA LEU A 380 15.36 -5.07 13.88
C LEU A 380 15.42 -4.40 15.25
N THR A 381 15.43 -3.06 15.28
CA THR A 381 15.58 -2.32 16.54
C THR A 381 14.28 -2.03 17.26
N GLY A 382 13.17 -2.05 16.52
CA GLY A 382 11.84 -1.74 17.05
C GLY A 382 11.28 -2.82 17.97
N ASN A 383 10.39 -2.40 18.86
CA ASN A 383 9.63 -3.33 19.69
C ASN A 383 8.75 -4.23 18.83
N VAL A 384 8.79 -5.54 19.06
CA VAL A 384 7.97 -6.53 18.36
C VAL A 384 6.71 -6.80 19.20
N ASN A 385 5.60 -6.24 18.76
CA ASN A 385 4.31 -6.39 19.41
C ASN A 385 3.56 -7.56 18.77
N LEU A 386 3.39 -8.66 19.50
CA LEU A 386 2.65 -9.84 19.05
C LEU A 386 1.14 -9.55 19.14
N GLN A 387 0.53 -9.21 18.01
CA GLN A 387 -0.87 -8.78 17.92
C GLN A 387 -1.85 -9.98 17.91
N SER A 388 -3.15 -9.69 17.89
CA SER A 388 -4.23 -10.69 17.78
C SER A 388 -4.35 -11.28 16.36
N GLY A 389 -5.32 -12.19 16.15
CA GLY A 389 -5.50 -12.92 14.90
C GLY A 389 -5.50 -14.44 15.14
N GLY A 390 -4.47 -15.14 14.67
CA GLY A 390 -4.19 -16.55 14.99
C GLY A 390 -3.24 -16.74 16.18
N SER A 391 -2.60 -17.90 16.33
CA SER A 391 -1.70 -18.21 17.47
C SER A 391 -0.21 -18.17 17.14
N SER A 392 0.15 -18.01 15.86
CA SER A 392 1.52 -18.19 15.37
C SER A 392 2.20 -16.86 15.01
N HIS A 393 3.41 -16.66 15.54
CA HIS A 393 4.34 -15.57 15.22
C HIS A 393 5.71 -16.14 14.86
N THR A 394 5.90 -16.54 13.60
CA THR A 394 7.14 -17.19 13.16
C THR A 394 8.17 -16.20 12.64
N VAL A 395 9.35 -16.23 13.24
CA VAL A 395 10.57 -15.52 12.82
C VAL A 395 11.61 -16.55 12.41
N GLN A 396 12.19 -16.39 11.23
CA GLN A 396 13.14 -17.33 10.65
C GLN A 396 14.45 -16.64 10.28
N SER A 397 15.59 -17.27 10.60
CA SER A 397 16.90 -16.88 10.08
C SER A 397 17.45 -17.99 9.19
N ASP A 398 17.56 -17.75 7.89
CA ASP A 398 18.07 -18.73 6.92
C ASP A 398 19.60 -18.75 6.89
N ALA A 399 20.23 -17.58 6.96
CA ALA A 399 21.67 -17.42 6.95
C ALA A 399 22.10 -16.10 7.61
N GLY A 400 23.32 -16.06 8.14
CA GLY A 400 23.81 -14.92 8.92
C GLY A 400 23.10 -14.81 10.28
N LEU A 401 23.20 -13.63 10.90
CA LEU A 401 22.60 -13.34 12.21
C LEU A 401 21.37 -12.43 12.06
N LEU A 402 20.22 -12.86 12.58
CA LEU A 402 19.07 -11.97 12.81
C LEU A 402 19.07 -11.45 14.26
N THR A 403 19.24 -10.15 14.45
CA THR A 403 19.16 -9.51 15.77
C THR A 403 17.81 -8.84 15.99
N LEU A 404 17.10 -9.25 17.04
CA LEU A 404 15.88 -8.60 17.56
C LEU A 404 16.27 -7.84 18.83
N SER A 405 16.52 -6.52 18.71
CA SER A 405 17.01 -5.72 19.84
C SER A 405 15.94 -4.95 20.59
N GLY A 406 14.78 -4.71 19.96
CA GLY A 406 13.62 -4.15 20.64
C GLY A 406 12.92 -5.17 21.54
N GLY A 407 12.14 -4.68 22.50
CA GLY A 407 11.37 -5.55 23.40
C GLY A 407 10.32 -6.36 22.64
N ILE A 408 10.06 -7.58 23.09
CA ILE A 408 9.07 -8.48 22.48
C ILE A 408 7.98 -8.76 23.51
N ALA A 409 6.72 -8.49 23.18
CA ALA A 409 5.62 -8.73 24.11
C ALA A 409 4.30 -9.03 23.40
N ASN A 410 3.42 -9.77 24.09
CA ASN A 410 2.06 -9.97 23.66
C ASN A 410 1.25 -8.68 23.88
N ALA A 411 0.78 -8.11 22.77
CA ALA A 411 -0.03 -6.90 22.77
C ALA A 411 -1.54 -7.19 22.85
N ASN A 412 -1.94 -8.46 22.83
CA ASN A 412 -3.33 -8.89 22.98
C ASN A 412 -3.67 -9.20 24.45
N GLY A 413 -4.69 -8.54 24.99
CA GLY A 413 -5.11 -8.68 26.39
C GLY A 413 -5.74 -10.03 26.78
N THR A 414 -5.85 -10.98 25.85
CA THR A 414 -6.41 -12.32 26.09
C THR A 414 -5.58 -13.42 25.42
N GLY A 415 -5.45 -14.55 26.11
CA GLY A 415 -4.77 -15.74 25.61
C GLY A 415 -3.25 -15.64 25.52
N THR A 416 -2.63 -16.79 25.24
CA THR A 416 -1.18 -16.90 25.03
C THR A 416 -0.85 -16.66 23.56
N ARG A 417 0.23 -15.92 23.29
CA ARG A 417 0.83 -15.81 21.95
C ARG A 417 2.23 -16.42 21.97
N THR A 418 2.51 -17.23 20.94
CA THR A 418 3.76 -17.97 20.86
C THR A 418 4.65 -17.35 19.79
N LEU A 419 5.78 -16.77 20.22
CA LEU A 419 6.89 -16.45 19.33
C LEU A 419 7.58 -17.76 18.93
N THR A 420 7.63 -18.06 17.64
CA THR A 420 8.40 -19.20 17.12
C THR A 420 9.65 -18.67 16.43
N VAL A 421 10.81 -19.12 16.86
CA VAL A 421 12.11 -18.78 16.28
C VAL A 421 12.72 -20.02 15.62
N THR A 422 13.10 -19.89 14.35
CA THR A 422 13.49 -21.02 13.49
C THR A 422 14.59 -20.68 12.48
N GLY A 423 14.90 -21.63 11.60
CA GLY A 423 15.82 -21.51 10.48
C GLY A 423 17.16 -22.20 10.70
N ALA A 424 18.02 -22.16 9.68
CA ALA A 424 19.36 -22.75 9.71
C ALA A 424 20.45 -21.75 10.13
N GLY A 425 20.19 -20.45 9.95
CA GLY A 425 21.04 -19.37 10.42
C GLY A 425 20.77 -19.02 11.89
N ASP A 426 21.59 -18.13 12.42
CA ASP A 426 21.56 -17.76 13.83
C ASP A 426 20.60 -16.60 14.10
N GLY A 427 20.11 -16.54 15.32
CA GLY A 427 19.30 -15.43 15.84
C GLY A 427 19.77 -14.96 17.21
N LEU A 428 19.65 -13.67 17.46
CA LEU A 428 19.92 -13.03 18.75
C LEU A 428 18.69 -12.24 19.18
N ILE A 429 18.12 -12.59 20.32
CA ILE A 429 17.13 -11.80 21.03
C ILE A 429 17.86 -11.05 22.15
N SER A 430 18.24 -9.81 21.85
CA SER A 430 18.87 -8.93 22.83
C SER A 430 17.87 -7.99 23.51
N GLY A 431 16.66 -7.87 22.98
CA GLY A 431 15.54 -7.24 23.67
C GLY A 431 14.95 -8.11 24.77
N VAL A 432 14.25 -7.50 25.73
CA VAL A 432 13.50 -8.24 26.76
C VAL A 432 12.29 -8.93 26.13
N VAL A 433 12.12 -10.23 26.36
CA VAL A 433 10.86 -10.92 26.08
C VAL A 433 9.98 -10.84 27.33
N GLY A 434 8.79 -10.24 27.22
CA GLY A 434 7.85 -10.05 28.32
C GLY A 434 6.43 -10.47 27.94
N ASN A 435 5.54 -10.51 28.94
CA ASN A 435 4.12 -10.80 28.72
C ASN A 435 3.39 -9.65 28.01
N GLY A 436 3.63 -8.39 28.39
CA GLY A 436 2.80 -7.29 27.88
C GLY A 436 1.39 -7.35 28.47
N THR A 437 0.35 -7.33 27.64
CA THR A 437 -1.06 -7.37 28.08
C THR A 437 -1.62 -8.79 28.21
N GLY A 438 -0.96 -9.79 27.62
CA GLY A 438 -1.34 -11.21 27.71
C GLY A 438 -0.12 -12.09 28.00
N THR A 439 -0.27 -13.41 27.92
CA THR A 439 0.88 -14.32 28.15
C THR A 439 1.71 -14.46 26.87
N THR A 440 3.03 -14.35 26.97
CA THR A 440 3.95 -14.69 25.87
C THR A 440 4.56 -16.06 26.11
N ALA A 441 4.63 -16.89 25.08
CA ALA A 441 5.32 -18.17 25.04
C ALA A 441 6.38 -18.17 23.94
N LEU A 442 7.35 -19.09 24.04
CA LEU A 442 8.46 -19.20 23.09
C LEU A 442 8.59 -20.63 22.56
N THR A 443 8.81 -20.78 21.26
CA THR A 443 9.22 -22.05 20.64
C THR A 443 10.49 -21.84 19.85
N LYS A 444 11.50 -22.67 20.09
CA LYS A 444 12.69 -22.81 19.26
C LYS A 444 12.64 -24.12 18.47
N ASN A 445 12.70 -24.00 17.14
CA ASN A 445 12.84 -25.10 16.19
C ASN A 445 13.86 -24.74 15.09
N GLY A 446 13.97 -25.55 14.04
CA GLY A 446 15.02 -25.38 13.02
C GLY A 446 16.42 -25.76 13.55
N THR A 447 17.39 -25.88 12.66
CA THR A 447 18.74 -26.39 12.99
C THR A 447 19.68 -25.33 13.55
N GLY A 448 19.42 -24.04 13.33
CA GLY A 448 20.28 -22.94 13.74
C GLY A 448 20.26 -22.66 15.25
N THR A 449 21.11 -21.72 15.68
CA THR A 449 21.23 -21.31 17.08
C THR A 449 20.48 -20.02 17.34
N TRP A 450 19.68 -19.98 18.40
CA TRP A 450 19.09 -18.73 18.89
C TRP A 450 19.58 -18.42 20.29
N THR A 451 20.00 -17.18 20.52
CA THR A 451 20.52 -16.71 21.81
C THR A 451 19.59 -15.68 22.43
N ILE A 452 19.27 -15.82 23.72
CA ILE A 452 18.62 -14.80 24.54
C ILE A 452 19.68 -14.22 25.47
N SER A 453 20.03 -12.95 25.29
CA SER A 453 21.09 -12.29 26.07
C SER A 453 20.58 -11.37 27.18
N SER A 454 19.28 -11.03 27.15
CA SER A 454 18.64 -10.15 28.13
C SER A 454 17.89 -10.92 29.22
N VAL A 455 17.53 -10.22 30.29
CA VAL A 455 16.62 -10.74 31.34
C VAL A 455 15.18 -10.68 30.83
N SER A 456 14.61 -11.84 30.50
CA SER A 456 13.26 -12.00 29.97
C SER A 456 12.28 -12.45 31.06
N THR A 457 11.07 -11.88 31.07
CA THR A 457 10.09 -11.98 32.17
C THR A 457 8.78 -12.65 31.79
N TYR A 458 8.65 -13.15 30.55
CA TYR A 458 7.45 -13.88 30.12
C TYR A 458 7.23 -15.14 30.94
N THR A 459 5.97 -15.57 31.06
CA THR A 459 5.57 -16.70 31.90
C THR A 459 4.96 -17.86 31.13
N GLY A 460 4.64 -17.69 29.84
CA GLY A 460 4.25 -18.80 28.99
C GLY A 460 5.42 -19.76 28.78
N GLY A 461 5.12 -21.03 28.47
CA GLY A 461 6.14 -22.06 28.31
C GLY A 461 7.14 -21.76 27.20
N THR A 462 8.34 -22.29 27.37
CA THR A 462 9.41 -22.33 26.37
C THR A 462 9.57 -23.76 25.87
N LEU A 463 9.42 -24.00 24.56
CA LEU A 463 9.67 -25.30 23.94
C LEU A 463 10.93 -25.23 23.07
N VAL A 464 11.86 -26.16 23.26
CA VAL A 464 13.04 -26.36 22.39
C VAL A 464 12.91 -27.73 21.72
N SER A 465 12.45 -27.73 20.47
CA SER A 465 12.17 -28.95 19.72
C SER A 465 13.26 -29.32 18.71
N ALA A 466 14.11 -28.37 18.30
CA ALA A 466 15.26 -28.62 17.41
C ALA A 466 16.30 -27.47 17.49
N GLY A 467 17.53 -27.78 17.07
CA GLY A 467 18.67 -26.85 17.10
C GLY A 467 19.01 -26.40 18.52
N THR A 468 19.62 -25.22 18.67
CA THR A 468 20.13 -24.76 19.98
C THR A 468 19.42 -23.48 20.45
N LEU A 469 18.99 -23.46 21.70
CA LEU A 469 18.59 -22.23 22.42
C LEU A 469 19.63 -21.94 23.51
N PHE A 470 20.41 -20.87 23.35
CA PHE A 470 21.28 -20.35 24.39
C PHE A 470 20.58 -19.31 25.23
N VAL A 471 20.60 -19.49 26.55
CA VAL A 471 20.18 -18.51 27.55
C VAL A 471 21.45 -17.94 28.17
N ASN A 472 21.91 -16.81 27.65
CA ASN A 472 23.08 -16.09 28.19
C ASN A 472 22.66 -14.91 29.09
N GLY A 473 21.38 -14.53 29.04
CA GLY A 473 20.74 -13.63 30.00
C GLY A 473 20.04 -14.39 31.12
N ALA A 474 18.75 -14.12 31.31
CA ALA A 474 17.94 -14.87 32.25
C ALA A 474 16.52 -15.09 31.71
N LEU A 475 15.92 -16.23 32.05
CA LEU A 475 14.49 -16.48 31.89
C LEU A 475 13.83 -16.45 33.26
N GLY A 476 12.70 -15.75 33.37
CA GLY A 476 11.87 -15.69 34.58
C GLY A 476 11.24 -17.05 34.93
N ASN A 477 10.11 -17.03 35.64
CA ASN A 477 9.40 -18.25 36.03
C ASN A 477 8.60 -18.86 34.86
N THR A 478 9.28 -19.16 33.75
CA THR A 478 8.76 -19.89 32.60
C THR A 478 9.19 -21.36 32.66
N ALA A 479 8.27 -22.28 32.39
CA ALA A 479 8.63 -23.68 32.24
C ALA A 479 9.32 -23.91 30.89
N VAL A 480 10.48 -24.56 30.90
CA VAL A 480 11.24 -24.93 29.70
C VAL A 480 11.13 -26.43 29.47
N SER A 481 10.70 -26.83 28.27
CA SER A 481 10.65 -28.22 27.81
C SER A 481 11.56 -28.39 26.60
N VAL A 482 12.45 -29.37 26.64
CA VAL A 482 13.40 -29.70 25.58
C VAL A 482 13.11 -31.13 25.14
N THR A 483 12.70 -31.31 23.88
CA THR A 483 12.25 -32.61 23.36
C THR A 483 13.14 -33.18 22.26
N GLY A 484 13.89 -32.32 21.56
CA GLY A 484 14.75 -32.74 20.45
C GLY A 484 15.85 -31.75 20.02
N GLY A 485 16.04 -30.66 20.77
CA GLY A 485 17.15 -29.73 20.57
C GLY A 485 18.08 -29.65 21.78
N THR A 486 18.94 -28.64 21.79
CA THR A 486 19.87 -28.33 22.88
C THR A 486 19.44 -27.05 23.59
N LEU A 487 19.31 -27.11 24.91
CA LEU A 487 19.24 -25.94 25.77
C LEU A 487 20.62 -25.70 26.37
N GLY A 488 21.12 -24.47 26.30
CA GLY A 488 22.39 -24.15 26.93
C GLY A 488 22.59 -22.69 27.29
N GLY A 489 23.85 -22.28 27.35
CA GLY A 489 24.27 -20.90 27.63
C GLY A 489 24.87 -20.74 29.03
N SER A 490 25.17 -19.49 29.39
CA SER A 490 25.85 -19.12 30.64
C SER A 490 24.93 -18.43 31.67
N GLY A 491 23.63 -18.42 31.41
CA GLY A 491 22.64 -17.60 32.10
C GLY A 491 21.92 -18.31 33.24
N SER A 492 20.70 -17.85 33.51
CA SER A 492 19.82 -18.46 34.53
C SER A 492 18.39 -18.68 34.04
N ILE A 493 17.76 -19.75 34.50
CA ILE A 493 16.37 -20.11 34.19
C ILE A 493 15.68 -20.36 35.53
N ALA A 494 14.78 -19.46 35.95
CA ALA A 494 14.16 -19.56 37.27
C ALA A 494 13.06 -20.65 37.34
N GLY A 495 12.34 -20.87 36.23
CA GLY A 495 11.30 -21.89 36.16
C GLY A 495 11.84 -23.32 36.04
N THR A 496 10.91 -24.28 35.96
CA THR A 496 11.24 -25.70 35.80
C THR A 496 11.83 -25.99 34.42
N VAL A 497 12.88 -26.80 34.36
CA VAL A 497 13.47 -27.31 33.12
C VAL A 497 13.21 -28.81 33.02
N SER A 498 12.65 -29.26 31.89
CA SER A 498 12.44 -30.68 31.59
C SER A 498 13.12 -31.04 30.27
N ILE A 499 14.07 -31.97 30.33
CA ILE A 499 14.75 -32.54 29.17
C ILE A 499 14.18 -33.95 28.95
N THR A 500 13.64 -34.23 27.77
CA THR A 500 12.98 -35.49 27.42
C THR A 500 13.30 -35.89 25.99
N GLY A 501 12.96 -37.12 25.60
CA GLY A 501 13.17 -37.57 24.23
C GLY A 501 14.65 -37.58 23.89
N THR A 502 15.05 -36.89 22.82
CA THR A 502 16.46 -36.71 22.43
C THR A 502 16.99 -35.31 22.80
N GLY A 503 16.33 -34.64 23.75
CA GLY A 503 16.75 -33.32 24.22
C GLY A 503 18.11 -33.36 24.91
N THR A 504 18.86 -32.28 24.75
CA THR A 504 20.19 -32.10 25.35
C THR A 504 20.22 -30.84 26.21
N ILE A 505 20.96 -30.89 27.32
CA ILE A 505 21.36 -29.71 28.08
C ILE A 505 22.89 -29.63 28.11
N ALA A 506 23.45 -28.46 27.79
CA ALA A 506 24.89 -28.19 27.69
C ALA A 506 25.19 -26.79 28.23
N ALA A 507 26.23 -26.57 29.03
CA ALA A 507 26.53 -25.22 29.51
C ALA A 507 27.37 -24.48 28.47
N GLY A 508 26.93 -23.30 28.03
CA GLY A 508 27.75 -22.45 27.15
C GLY A 508 28.16 -23.02 25.79
N THR A 509 29.32 -22.52 25.31
CA THR A 509 30.09 -23.01 24.14
C THR A 509 31.56 -23.29 24.49
N SER A 510 31.87 -23.13 25.77
CA SER A 510 33.14 -23.29 26.44
C SER A 510 32.82 -23.63 27.90
N ILE A 511 33.84 -23.89 28.72
CA ILE A 511 33.63 -24.21 30.13
C ILE A 511 32.88 -23.08 30.85
N GLU A 512 31.58 -23.28 31.06
CA GLU A 512 30.65 -22.26 31.53
C GLU A 512 29.67 -22.84 32.56
N SER A 513 28.76 -22.00 33.06
CA SER A 513 27.76 -22.42 34.03
C SER A 513 26.37 -21.95 33.64
N LEU A 514 25.42 -22.87 33.59
CA LEU A 514 24.01 -22.60 33.40
C LEU A 514 23.26 -22.86 34.71
N THR A 515 22.54 -21.86 35.22
CA THR A 515 21.69 -22.05 36.41
C THR A 515 20.26 -22.38 36.01
N THR A 516 19.66 -23.41 36.62
CA THR A 516 18.26 -23.79 36.39
C THR A 516 17.50 -23.90 37.71
N GLY A 517 16.18 -23.72 37.67
CA GLY A 517 15.26 -24.04 38.76
C GLY A 517 15.24 -25.55 39.07
N ALA A 518 14.05 -26.16 39.15
CA ALA A 518 13.98 -27.61 39.20
C ALA A 518 14.35 -28.21 37.84
N LEU A 519 15.18 -29.25 37.81
CA LEU A 519 15.61 -29.94 36.60
C LEU A 519 15.10 -31.39 36.61
N THR A 520 14.39 -31.78 35.56
CA THR A 520 14.01 -33.17 35.29
C THR A 520 14.64 -33.62 33.98
N MET A 521 15.43 -34.69 34.03
CA MET A 521 15.95 -35.36 32.84
C MET A 521 15.31 -36.74 32.73
N GLY A 522 14.46 -36.90 31.72
CA GLY A 522 13.77 -38.15 31.41
C GLY A 522 14.60 -39.08 30.54
N SER A 523 14.03 -40.25 30.22
CA SER A 523 14.73 -41.28 29.46
C SER A 523 15.14 -40.76 28.08
N GLY A 524 16.39 -41.01 27.70
CA GLY A 524 16.97 -40.57 26.42
C GLY A 524 17.53 -39.14 26.41
N ALA A 525 17.30 -38.36 27.47
CA ALA A 525 17.91 -37.05 27.63
C ALA A 525 19.44 -37.15 27.74
N THR A 526 20.13 -36.15 27.20
CA THR A 526 21.60 -36.05 27.23
C THR A 526 22.03 -34.84 28.05
N PHE A 527 23.01 -35.04 28.93
CA PHE A 527 23.82 -33.96 29.50
C PHE A 527 25.15 -33.97 28.77
N ALA A 528 25.40 -32.92 27.98
CA ALA A 528 26.69 -32.71 27.33
C ALA A 528 27.58 -31.88 28.25
N TYR A 529 28.78 -32.38 28.53
CA TYR A 529 29.70 -31.79 29.48
C TYR A 529 31.07 -31.52 28.84
N GLU A 530 31.46 -30.26 28.77
CA GLU A 530 32.82 -29.89 28.42
C GLU A 530 33.74 -29.93 29.66
N ALA A 531 34.81 -30.74 29.57
CA ALA A 531 35.85 -30.82 30.60
C ALA A 531 37.09 -30.03 30.19
N ALA A 532 37.86 -29.53 31.16
CA ALA A 532 39.16 -28.95 30.86
C ALA A 532 40.17 -30.02 30.42
N ASP A 533 40.90 -29.73 29.34
CA ASP A 533 42.00 -30.59 28.89
C ASP A 533 43.20 -30.57 29.87
N GLY A 534 44.02 -31.63 29.82
CA GLY A 534 45.37 -31.61 30.39
C GLY A 534 45.47 -31.68 31.91
N GLY A 535 44.43 -32.16 32.62
CA GLY A 535 44.45 -32.33 34.08
C GLY A 535 44.20 -31.06 34.89
N SER A 536 43.71 -29.99 34.23
CA SER A 536 43.18 -28.82 34.92
C SER A 536 41.86 -29.14 35.59
N THR A 537 41.60 -28.60 36.79
CA THR A 537 40.29 -28.74 37.44
C THR A 537 39.33 -27.72 36.86
N GLY A 538 38.36 -28.16 36.07
CA GLY A 538 37.34 -27.29 35.50
C GLY A 538 36.51 -28.04 34.48
N GLY A 539 35.26 -27.63 34.34
CA GLY A 539 34.35 -28.14 33.33
C GLY A 539 32.98 -27.52 33.55
N ASP A 540 32.06 -27.86 32.67
CA ASP A 540 30.73 -27.27 32.65
C ASP A 540 29.97 -27.48 33.97
N LEU A 541 29.12 -26.53 34.30
CA LEU A 541 28.27 -26.63 35.48
C LEU A 541 26.83 -26.31 35.14
N VAL A 542 25.95 -27.30 35.28
CA VAL A 542 24.51 -27.05 35.38
C VAL A 542 24.14 -26.95 36.86
N ALA A 543 24.00 -25.72 37.36
CA ALA A 543 23.65 -25.41 38.74
C ALA A 543 22.14 -25.50 38.94
N VAL A 544 21.67 -26.58 39.58
CA VAL A 544 20.24 -26.81 39.86
C VAL A 544 19.90 -26.25 41.24
N VAL A 545 19.10 -25.18 41.31
CA VAL A 545 18.69 -24.56 42.59
C VAL A 545 17.39 -25.14 43.14
N GLY A 546 16.69 -25.98 42.37
CA GLY A 546 15.48 -26.69 42.78
C GLY A 546 15.69 -28.21 42.94
N GLY A 547 14.60 -28.97 42.79
CA GLY A 547 14.67 -30.43 42.78
C GLY A 547 15.35 -30.96 41.51
N LEU A 548 16.22 -31.96 41.66
CA LEU A 548 16.84 -32.70 40.57
C LEU A 548 16.23 -34.10 40.47
N SER A 549 15.75 -34.48 39.28
CA SER A 549 15.23 -35.82 38.98
C SER A 549 15.88 -36.36 37.71
N LEU A 550 16.50 -37.54 37.79
CA LEU A 550 17.20 -38.19 36.69
C LEU A 550 16.63 -39.60 36.47
N THR A 551 16.16 -39.88 35.25
CA THR A 551 15.58 -41.19 34.91
C THR A 551 16.04 -41.63 33.52
N GLY A 552 16.96 -42.59 33.41
CA GLY A 552 17.42 -43.13 32.11
C GLY A 552 18.22 -42.13 31.25
N VAL A 553 19.09 -41.35 31.88
CA VAL A 553 19.87 -40.25 31.29
C VAL A 553 21.21 -40.74 30.75
N THR A 554 21.65 -40.20 29.60
CA THR A 554 23.00 -40.38 29.06
C THR A 554 23.88 -39.21 29.47
N LEU A 555 25.10 -39.51 29.95
CA LEU A 555 26.17 -38.55 30.16
C LEU A 555 27.13 -38.68 28.97
N ASP A 556 27.30 -37.62 28.19
CA ASP A 556 28.17 -37.59 27.01
C ASP A 556 29.29 -36.56 27.17
#